data_AF-A0A1Q7YYP7-F1
#
_entry.id   AF-A0A1Q7YYP7-F1
#
_cell.length_a   1.000
_cell.length_b   1.000
_cell.length_c   1.000
_cell.angle_alpha   90.00
_cell.angle_beta   90.00
_cell.angle_gamma   90.00
#
_symmetry.space_group_name_H-M   'P 1'
#
loop_
_entity.id
_entity.type
_entity.pdbx_description
1 polymer ?
#
loop_
_entity_poly.entity_id
_entity_poly.type
_entity_poly.pdbx_seq_one_letter_code
_entity_poly.pdbx_strand_id
1 'polypeptide(L)'
;MKSDAIHLIFWSAIRWASENGFRAFDLGRSNIEQAQLRSFKTGWGAREEPLPYSWITRAPIEYRERAPSRRLNVAMGVMIRNSAPWFCRAMGELLYKYAT
;
A
#
# COMPACT_ATOMS: atom_id res chain seq x y z
N MET A 1 -9.56 -1.41 -15.88
CA MET A 1 -8.36 -1.83 -16.63
C MET A 1 -7.30 -0.74 -16.45
N LYS A 2 -6.43 -0.89 -15.44
CA LYS A 2 -5.39 0.11 -15.08
C LYS A 2 -4.26 -0.57 -14.29
N SER A 3 -3.80 -1.71 -14.80
CA SER A 3 -2.79 -2.57 -14.15
C SER A 3 -1.56 -2.80 -15.04
N ASP A 4 -1.57 -2.38 -16.30
CA ASP A 4 -0.59 -2.86 -17.28
C ASP A 4 0.81 -2.27 -17.02
N ALA A 5 0.88 -1.02 -16.54
CA ALA A 5 2.15 -0.35 -16.26
C ALA A 5 2.96 -1.06 -15.16
N ILE A 6 2.31 -1.50 -14.06
CA ILE A 6 3.03 -2.17 -12.98
C ILE A 6 3.51 -3.56 -13.40
N HIS A 7 2.74 -4.26 -14.24
CA HIS A 7 3.14 -5.56 -14.76
C HIS A 7 4.36 -5.44 -15.67
N LEU A 8 4.38 -4.42 -16.54
CA LEU A 8 5.52 -4.15 -17.41
C LEU A 8 6.78 -3.78 -16.62
N ILE A 9 6.65 -2.98 -15.56
CA ILE A 9 7.78 -2.62 -14.70
C ILE A 9 8.39 -3.87 -14.04
N PHE A 10 7.58 -4.72 -13.41
CA PHE A 10 8.08 -5.93 -12.76
C PHE A 10 8.69 -6.91 -13.77
N TRP A 11 8.04 -7.12 -14.90
CA TRP A 11 8.61 -7.97 -15.96
C TRP A 11 9.97 -7.45 -16.44
N SER A 12 10.08 -6.14 -16.67
CA SER A 12 11.32 -5.52 -17.16
C SER A 12 12.44 -5.64 -16.13
N ALA A 13 12.13 -5.45 -14.85
CA ALA A 13 13.09 -5.57 -13.76
C ALA A 13 13.57 -7.02 -13.57
N ILE A 14 12.65 -8.00 -13.60
CA ILE A 14 12.97 -9.43 -13.48
C ILE A 14 13.83 -9.88 -14.67
N ARG A 15 13.46 -9.47 -15.89
CA ARG A 15 14.21 -9.78 -17.10
C ARG A 15 15.63 -9.22 -17.02
N TRP A 16 15.77 -7.93 -16.69
CA TRP A 16 17.07 -7.30 -16.52
C TRP A 16 17.91 -8.02 -15.46
N ALA A 17 17.32 -8.39 -14.32
CA ALA A 17 18.02 -9.13 -13.27
C ALA A 17 18.51 -10.50 -13.79
N SER A 18 17.68 -11.23 -14.54
CA SER A 18 18.06 -12.50 -15.15
C SER A 18 19.20 -12.33 -16.16
N GLU A 19 19.14 -11.31 -17.02
CA GLU A 19 20.18 -11.01 -18.02
C GLU A 19 21.53 -10.61 -17.37
N ASN A 20 21.49 -10.08 -16.15
CA ASN A 20 22.68 -9.70 -15.37
C ASN A 20 23.15 -10.81 -14.40
N GLY A 21 22.59 -12.02 -14.50
CA GLY A 21 23.05 -13.19 -13.74
C GLY A 21 22.58 -13.23 -12.29
N PHE A 22 21.62 -12.39 -11.89
CA PHE A 22 21.01 -12.47 -10.56
C PHE A 22 20.11 -13.70 -10.47
N ARG A 23 20.21 -14.42 -9.35
CA ARG A 23 19.46 -15.68 -9.11
C ARG A 23 18.19 -15.49 -8.28
N ALA A 24 18.03 -14.33 -7.66
CA ALA A 24 16.91 -14.01 -6.80
C ALA A 24 16.47 -12.57 -7.04
N PHE A 25 15.16 -12.34 -6.98
CA PHE A 25 14.54 -11.04 -7.09
C PHE A 25 13.56 -10.88 -5.93
N ASP A 26 13.88 -10.01 -4.97
CA ASP A 26 13.04 -9.76 -3.80
C ASP A 26 11.96 -8.72 -4.13
N LEU A 27 10.69 -9.11 -4.00
CA LEU A 27 9.53 -8.23 -4.21
C LEU A 27 9.20 -7.38 -2.97
N GLY A 28 10.00 -7.49 -1.91
CA GLY A 28 9.87 -6.79 -0.65
C GLY A 28 8.77 -7.35 0.24
N ARG A 29 8.70 -6.82 1.46
CA ARG A 29 7.72 -7.22 2.48
C ARG A 29 6.26 -6.94 2.06
N SER A 30 5.35 -7.73 2.62
CA SER A 30 3.91 -7.51 2.57
C SER A 30 3.32 -7.78 3.95
N ASN A 31 2.29 -7.03 4.35
CA ASN A 31 1.56 -7.34 5.57
C ASN A 31 0.61 -8.53 5.34
N ILE A 32 0.30 -9.28 6.40
CA ILE A 32 -0.59 -10.45 6.34
C ILE A 32 -1.98 -10.07 5.79
N GLU A 33 -2.46 -8.88 6.13
CA GLU A 33 -3.77 -8.35 5.70
C GLU A 33 -3.83 -7.95 4.22
N GLN A 34 -2.68 -7.79 3.55
CA GLN A 34 -2.60 -7.34 2.16
C GLN A 34 -2.73 -8.50 1.15
N ALA A 35 -3.83 -9.26 1.24
CA ALA A 35 -4.03 -10.48 0.44
C ALA A 35 -3.84 -10.27 -1.07
N GLN A 36 -4.37 -9.17 -1.64
CA GLN A 36 -4.25 -8.88 -3.08
C GLN A 36 -2.81 -8.63 -3.51
N LEU A 37 -2.03 -7.89 -2.70
CA LEU A 37 -0.62 -7.62 -2.99
C LEU A 37 0.21 -8.89 -2.87
N ARG A 38 -0.07 -9.73 -1.87
CA ARG A 38 0.55 -11.05 -1.72
C ARG A 38 0.27 -11.94 -2.94
N SER A 39 -0.98 -12.06 -3.35
CA SER A 39 -1.35 -12.82 -4.56
C SER A 39 -0.70 -12.27 -5.83
N PHE A 40 -0.61 -10.94 -5.98
CA PHE A 40 0.11 -10.33 -7.10
C PHE A 40 1.59 -10.75 -7.13
N LYS A 41 2.28 -10.71 -5.98
CA LYS A 41 3.69 -11.11 -5.87
C LYS A 41 3.88 -12.61 -6.15
N THR A 42 3.04 -13.47 -5.59
CA THR A 42 3.06 -14.92 -5.87
C THR A 42 2.79 -15.22 -7.34
N GLY A 43 1.97 -14.41 -8.02
CA GLY A 43 1.71 -14.53 -9.47
C GLY A 43 2.96 -14.37 -10.34
N TRP A 44 4.02 -13.72 -9.85
CA TRP A 44 5.33 -13.62 -10.51
C TRP A 44 6.26 -14.80 -10.22
N GLY A 45 5.79 -15.84 -9.51
CA GLY A 45 6.59 -16.98 -9.10
C GLY A 45 7.41 -16.76 -7.83
N ALA A 46 7.14 -15.68 -7.08
CA ALA A 46 7.82 -15.44 -5.81
C ALA A 46 7.36 -16.41 -4.71
N ARG A 47 8.31 -16.83 -3.86
CA ARG A 47 8.05 -17.56 -2.62
C ARG A 47 7.89 -16.57 -1.47
N GLU A 48 6.79 -16.67 -0.74
CA GLU A 48 6.60 -15.90 0.48
C GLU A 48 7.32 -16.57 1.66
N GLU A 49 8.07 -15.78 2.42
CA GLU A 49 8.80 -16.23 3.61
C GLU A 49 8.38 -15.41 4.83
N PRO A 50 8.12 -16.03 5.99
CA PRO A 50 7.86 -15.30 7.22
C PRO A 50 9.06 -14.42 7.58
N LEU A 51 8.81 -13.13 7.83
CA LEU A 51 9.82 -12.18 8.28
C LEU A 51 9.61 -11.89 9.78
N PRO A 52 10.34 -12.56 10.69
CA PRO A 52 10.20 -12.33 12.12
C PRO A 52 10.75 -10.95 12.51
N TYR A 53 9.97 -10.20 13.28
CA TYR A 53 10.35 -8.88 13.78
C TYR A 53 10.65 -8.90 15.28
N SER A 54 11.75 -8.26 15.68
CA SER A 54 12.08 -7.96 17.07
C SER A 54 11.96 -6.47 17.34
N TRP A 55 11.37 -6.10 18.47
CA TRP A 55 11.21 -4.71 18.89
C TRP A 55 12.16 -4.41 20.06
N ILE A 56 13.02 -3.41 19.92
CA ILE A 56 14.12 -3.15 20.88
C ILE A 56 13.69 -2.30 22.08
N THR A 57 12.56 -1.57 22.01
CA THR A 57 12.20 -0.63 23.08
C THR A 57 10.71 -0.60 23.45
N ARG A 58 9.80 -0.78 22.48
CA ARG A 58 8.36 -0.95 22.70
C ARG A 58 7.81 -1.64 21.46
N ALA A 59 7.04 -2.71 21.62
CA ALA A 59 6.20 -3.18 20.51
C ALA A 59 5.37 -1.99 20.01
N PRO A 60 5.15 -1.84 18.69
CA PRO A 60 4.30 -0.79 18.19
C PRO A 60 2.98 -0.96 18.93
N ILE A 61 2.49 0.14 19.49
CA ILE A 61 1.09 0.19 19.89
C ILE A 61 0.36 -0.28 18.65
N GLU A 62 -0.36 -1.40 18.74
CA GLU A 62 -1.30 -1.78 17.70
C GLU A 62 -2.19 -0.56 17.54
N TYR A 63 -1.91 0.28 16.55
CA TYR A 63 -2.89 1.20 16.01
C TYR A 63 -3.90 0.27 15.37
N ARG A 64 -4.74 -0.31 16.21
CA ARG A 64 -6.06 -0.74 15.82
C ARG A 64 -6.70 0.53 15.33
N GLU A 65 -6.51 0.81 14.05
CA GLU A 65 -7.34 1.76 13.34
C GLU A 65 -8.74 1.35 13.73
N ARG A 66 -9.38 2.15 14.58
CA ARG A 66 -10.78 1.99 14.87
C ARG A 66 -11.42 2.26 13.52
N ALA A 67 -11.59 1.20 12.72
CA ALA A 67 -12.13 1.29 11.39
C ALA A 67 -13.41 2.10 11.56
N PRO A 68 -13.47 3.32 10.98
CA PRO A 68 -14.63 4.16 11.16
C PRO A 68 -15.84 3.32 10.77
N SER A 69 -16.89 3.36 11.59
CA SER A 69 -18.06 2.49 11.39
C SER A 69 -18.47 2.53 9.92
N ARG A 70 -18.89 1.40 9.34
CA ARG A 70 -19.24 1.32 7.91
C ARG A 70 -20.17 2.47 7.45
N ARG A 71 -21.03 2.94 8.36
CA ARG A 71 -21.92 4.10 8.17
C ARG A 71 -21.15 5.43 8.04
N LEU A 72 -20.14 5.66 8.88
CA LEU A 72 -19.27 6.84 8.81
C LEU A 72 -18.49 6.88 7.49
N ASN A 73 -17.95 5.74 7.03
CA ASN A 73 -17.27 5.65 5.73
C ASN A 73 -18.20 5.96 4.55
N VAL A 74 -19.45 5.47 4.59
CA VAL A 74 -20.44 5.77 3.55
C VAL A 74 -20.82 7.25 3.55
N ALA A 75 -21.05 7.83 4.72
CA ALA A 75 -21.37 9.26 4.86
C ALA A 75 -20.22 10.15 4.35
N MET A 76 -18.98 9.84 4.74
CA MET A 76 -17.79 10.54 4.24
C MET A 76 -17.66 10.42 2.72
N GLY A 77 -17.90 9.24 2.15
CA GLY A 77 -17.86 9.05 0.71
C GLY A 77 -18.90 9.88 -0.05
N VAL A 78 -20.12 10.04 0.51
CA VAL A 78 -21.15 10.92 -0.07
C VAL A 78 -20.73 12.38 0.01
N MET A 79 -20.20 12.80 1.16
CA MET A 79 -19.74 14.17 1.37
C MET A 79 -18.59 14.54 0.42
N ILE A 80 -17.59 13.68 0.26
CA ILE A 80 -16.45 13.90 -0.65
C ILE A 80 -16.92 13.99 -2.11
N ARG A 81 -17.89 13.15 -2.51
CA ARG A 81 -18.42 13.16 -3.89
C ARG A 81 -19.28 14.38 -4.19
N ASN A 82 -19.93 14.95 -3.18
CA ASN A 82 -20.80 16.11 -3.32
C ASN A 82 -20.12 17.44 -2.97
N SER A 83 -18.91 17.39 -2.41
CA SER A 83 -18.12 18.57 -2.10
C SER A 83 -17.50 19.14 -3.38
N ALA A 84 -17.63 20.46 -3.56
CA ALA A 84 -17.02 21.15 -4.68
C ALA A 84 -15.47 21.04 -4.60
N PRO A 85 -14.74 20.91 -5.74
CA PRO A 85 -13.30 20.69 -5.74
C PRO A 85 -12.45 21.70 -4.97
N TRP A 86 -12.94 22.94 -4.82
CA TRP A 86 -12.27 23.99 -4.05
C TRP A 86 -12.23 23.68 -2.55
N PHE A 87 -13.22 22.95 -2.02
CA PHE A 87 -13.32 22.58 -0.62
C PHE A 87 -12.21 21.61 -0.21
N CYS A 88 -11.92 20.61 -1.05
CA CYS A 88 -10.80 19.69 -0.83
C CYS A 88 -9.45 20.41 -0.82
N ARG A 89 -9.28 21.44 -1.66
CA ARG A 89 -8.05 22.25 -1.71
C ARG A 89 -7.89 23.10 -0.43
N ALA A 90 -8.94 23.79 -0.01
CA ALA A 90 -8.93 24.60 1.21
C ALA A 90 -8.70 23.75 2.48
N MET A 91 -9.35 22.58 2.58
CA MET A 91 -9.14 21.65 3.70
C MET A 91 -7.71 21.09 3.71
N GLY A 92 -7.14 20.80 2.55
CA GLY A 92 -5.75 20.34 2.43
C GLY A 92 -4.74 21.38 2.92
N GLU A 93 -4.88 22.64 2.49
CA GLU A 93 -4.00 23.74 2.92
C GLU A 93 -4.09 24.01 4.43
N LEU A 94 -5.31 23.97 4.97
CA LEU A 94 -5.53 24.16 6.41
C LEU A 94 -4.88 23.04 7.23
N LEU A 95 -5.07 21.78 6.84
CA LEU A 95 -4.50 20.63 7.54
C LEU A 95 -2.97 20.59 7.43
N TYR A 96 -2.42 20.99 6.28
CA TYR A 96 -0.97 21.06 6.06
C TYR A 96 -0.28 22.03 7.04
N LYS A 97 -0.97 23.14 7.37
CA LYS A 97 -0.48 24.12 8.36
C LYS A 97 -0.33 23.56 9.77
N TYR A 98 -1.08 22.52 10.14
CA TYR A 98 -1.01 21.89 11.46
C TYR A 98 -0.13 20.63 11.50
N ALA A 99 0.43 20.23 10.36
CA ALA A 99 1.32 19.07 10.26
C ALA A 99 2.82 19.43 10.32
N THR A 100 3.15 20.71 10.51
CA THR A 100 4.51 21.23 10.77
C THR A 100 4.58 21.76 12.19
#